data_AF-A0A0R0JYZ9-F1
#
_entry.id   AF-A0A0R0JYZ9-F1
#
_cell.length_a   1.000
_cell.length_b   1.000
_cell.length_c   1.000
_cell.angle_alpha   90.00
_cell.angle_beta   90.00
_cell.angle_gamma   90.00
#
_symmetry.space_group_name_H-M   'P 1'
#
loop_
_entity.id
_entity.type
_entity.pdbx_description
1 polymer ?
#
loop_
_entity_poly.entity_id
_entity_poly.type
_entity_poly.pdbx_seq_one_letter_code
_entity_poly.pdbx_strand_id
1 'polypeptide(L)'
;MLPYASIPEAAAALGRNLTFAETLWFNYSAAKSNYFLYCHNILFLFLFLVFSLVPLPLVFLEFKRFSFVSSHKIQPKVHLSLTETFKCYKDIMHMFFLVVGPFQLISYPSIQYVPLTVTITVLIEGRDLFIDLLITIFFLVEDYTNYWIHRFLHNDWGYEKIHRVHHEYHAPIGFVAPYAHWVEILILGIPSFLGPAMVPGHMITFWLWKALRQIEAINTHSG
;
A
#
# COMPACT_ATOMS: atom_id res chain seq x y z
N MET A 1 6.43 21.36 -4.42
CA MET A 1 6.40 21.59 -5.88
C MET A 1 7.78 21.33 -6.43
N LEU A 2 7.87 20.82 -7.66
CA LEU A 2 9.13 20.76 -8.39
C LEU A 2 9.70 22.18 -8.51
N PRO A 3 11.01 22.40 -8.27
CA PRO A 3 11.59 23.73 -8.30
C PRO A 3 11.81 24.27 -9.72
N TYR A 4 11.41 23.53 -10.75
CA TYR A 4 11.69 23.86 -12.16
C TYR A 4 10.38 24.01 -12.94
N ALA A 5 10.28 25.06 -13.75
CA ALA A 5 9.11 25.39 -14.55
C ALA A 5 9.09 24.66 -15.91
N SER A 6 10.23 24.14 -16.38
CA SER A 6 10.32 23.45 -17.68
C SER A 6 11.37 22.33 -17.71
N ILE A 7 11.24 21.40 -18.67
CA ILE A 7 12.23 20.34 -18.90
C ILE A 7 13.63 20.90 -19.23
N PRO A 8 13.79 21.95 -20.07
CA PRO A 8 15.11 22.54 -20.32
C PRO A 8 15.75 23.13 -19.05
N GLU A 9 14.96 23.78 -18.19
CA GLU A 9 15.46 24.32 -16.92
C GLU A 9 15.88 23.19 -15.97
N ALA A 10 15.07 22.14 -15.89
CA ALA A 10 15.40 20.94 -15.15
C ALA A 10 16.69 20.27 -15.66
N ALA A 11 16.86 20.16 -16.97
CA ALA A 11 18.06 19.58 -17.59
C ALA A 11 19.29 20.45 -17.33
N ALA A 12 19.14 21.77 -17.41
CA ALA A 12 20.20 22.73 -17.09
C ALA A 12 20.64 22.61 -15.62
N ALA A 13 19.68 22.50 -14.69
CA ALA A 13 19.98 22.33 -13.26
C ALA A 13 20.64 21.00 -12.93
N LEU A 14 20.32 19.93 -13.66
CA LEU A 14 20.94 18.61 -13.51
C LEU A 14 22.30 18.50 -14.20
N GLY A 15 22.66 19.44 -15.08
CA GLY A 15 23.85 19.33 -15.94
C GLY A 15 23.77 18.18 -16.95
N ARG A 16 22.60 17.58 -17.14
CA ARG A 16 22.33 16.49 -18.09
C ARG A 16 20.87 16.51 -18.52
N ASN A 17 20.59 15.87 -19.65
CA ASN A 17 19.21 15.61 -20.05
C ASN A 17 18.50 14.71 -19.03
N LEU A 18 17.20 14.91 -18.88
CA LEU A 18 16.35 14.06 -18.06
C LEU A 18 16.26 12.68 -18.70
N THR A 19 16.22 11.64 -17.87
CA THR A 19 15.90 10.30 -18.34
C THR A 19 14.43 10.23 -18.78
N PHE A 20 14.04 9.15 -19.46
CA PHE A 20 12.65 8.93 -19.83
C PHE A 20 11.72 8.94 -18.61
N ALA A 21 12.11 8.26 -17.53
CA ALA A 21 11.32 8.19 -16.31
C ALA A 21 11.22 9.54 -15.59
N GLU A 22 12.32 10.31 -15.53
CA GLU A 22 12.32 11.66 -14.97
C GLU A 22 11.44 12.61 -15.78
N THR A 23 11.47 12.49 -17.11
CA THR A 23 10.61 13.29 -18.01
C THR A 23 9.14 12.96 -17.80
N LEU A 24 8.80 11.67 -17.70
CA LEU A 24 7.44 11.23 -17.43
C LEU A 24 6.95 11.75 -16.07
N TRP A 25 7.80 11.64 -15.03
CA TRP A 25 7.50 12.17 -13.71
C TRP A 25 7.33 13.69 -13.71
N PHE A 26 8.21 14.43 -14.40
CA PHE A 26 8.11 15.89 -14.53
C PHE A 26 6.78 16.28 -15.14
N ASN A 27 6.45 15.72 -16.31
CA ASN A 27 5.20 16.00 -17.02
C ASN A 27 3.97 15.67 -16.17
N TYR A 28 4.03 14.60 -15.40
CA TYR A 28 2.94 14.23 -14.50
C TYR A 28 2.82 15.18 -13.30
N SER A 29 3.93 15.51 -12.64
CA SER A 29 3.93 16.15 -11.32
C SER A 29 4.05 17.68 -11.34
N ALA A 30 4.56 18.28 -12.41
CA ALA A 30 4.85 19.73 -12.47
C ALA A 30 3.62 20.62 -12.21
N ALA A 31 2.44 20.22 -12.71
CA ALA A 31 1.20 20.98 -12.55
C ALA A 31 0.37 20.58 -11.30
N LYS A 32 0.90 19.69 -10.44
CA LYS A 32 0.13 19.11 -9.31
C LYS A 32 0.69 19.58 -7.98
N SER A 33 -0.22 19.82 -7.02
CA SER A 33 0.18 20.09 -5.65
C SER A 33 0.74 18.82 -4.99
N ASN A 34 1.62 18.99 -4.00
CA ASN A 34 2.12 17.86 -3.20
C ASN A 34 0.96 17.08 -2.54
N TYR A 35 -0.09 17.79 -2.11
CA TYR A 35 -1.32 17.19 -1.59
C TYR A 35 -1.99 16.29 -2.62
N PHE A 36 -2.19 16.80 -3.83
CA PHE A 36 -2.81 16.02 -4.90
C PHE A 36 -1.97 14.78 -5.22
N LEU A 37 -0.65 14.94 -5.37
CA LEU A 37 0.25 13.81 -5.63
C LEU A 37 0.13 12.74 -4.56
N TYR A 38 0.16 13.12 -3.28
CA TYR A 38 0.01 12.21 -2.16
C TYR A 38 -1.36 11.50 -2.16
N CYS A 39 -2.46 12.26 -2.17
CA CYS A 39 -3.80 11.69 -2.02
C CYS A 39 -4.23 10.86 -3.23
N HIS A 40 -4.07 11.39 -4.45
CA HIS A 40 -4.57 10.73 -5.66
C HIS A 40 -3.86 9.39 -5.91
N ASN A 41 -2.53 9.35 -5.78
CA ASN A 41 -1.79 8.12 -6.07
C ASN A 41 -2.07 7.05 -5.02
N ILE A 42 -2.11 7.41 -3.73
CA ILE A 42 -2.36 6.43 -2.68
C ILE A 42 -3.79 5.89 -2.73
N LEU A 43 -4.80 6.75 -2.92
CA LEU A 43 -6.20 6.31 -2.99
C LEU A 43 -6.53 5.53 -4.25
N PHE A 44 -6.25 6.12 -5.40
CA PHE A 44 -6.79 5.60 -6.66
C PHE A 44 -5.91 4.50 -7.23
N LEU A 45 -4.59 4.70 -7.16
CA LEU A 45 -3.60 3.85 -7.82
C LEU A 45 -3.16 2.69 -6.91
N PHE A 46 -3.06 2.90 -5.60
CA PHE A 46 -2.58 1.85 -4.69
C PHE A 46 -3.71 1.17 -3.93
N LEU A 47 -4.55 1.93 -3.21
CA LEU A 47 -5.62 1.33 -2.41
C LEU A 47 -6.72 0.69 -3.27
N PHE A 48 -7.12 1.29 -4.39
CA PHE A 48 -8.10 0.68 -5.29
C PHE A 48 -7.47 -0.33 -6.23
N LEU A 49 -6.47 0.09 -7.00
CA LEU A 49 -5.95 -0.72 -8.10
C LEU A 49 -5.23 -1.99 -7.61
N VAL A 50 -4.43 -1.92 -6.54
CA VAL A 50 -3.74 -3.10 -6.00
C VAL A 50 -4.73 -4.06 -5.38
N PHE A 51 -5.60 -3.60 -4.47
CA PHE A 51 -6.56 -4.49 -3.81
C PHE A 51 -7.65 -5.03 -4.73
N SER A 52 -8.05 -4.29 -5.76
CA SER A 52 -9.01 -4.80 -6.74
C SER A 52 -8.37 -5.75 -7.73
N LEU A 53 -7.10 -5.56 -8.13
CA LEU A 53 -6.49 -6.36 -9.21
C LEU A 53 -5.61 -7.51 -8.73
N VAL A 54 -4.85 -7.35 -7.65
CA VAL A 54 -3.89 -8.37 -7.20
C VAL A 54 -4.56 -9.66 -6.71
N PRO A 55 -5.70 -9.62 -5.98
CA PRO A 55 -6.40 -10.84 -5.61
C PRO A 55 -7.13 -11.52 -6.78
N LEU A 56 -7.44 -10.82 -7.88
CA LEU A 56 -8.27 -11.37 -8.97
C LEU A 56 -7.70 -12.63 -9.63
N PRO A 57 -6.41 -12.70 -9.99
CA PRO A 57 -5.81 -13.94 -10.49
C PRO A 57 -6.00 -15.11 -9.53
N LEU A 58 -5.80 -14.91 -8.22
CA LEU A 58 -5.94 -15.96 -7.22
C LEU A 58 -7.40 -16.41 -7.07
N VAL A 59 -8.33 -15.46 -7.02
CA VAL A 59 -9.77 -15.74 -6.99
C VAL A 59 -10.23 -16.48 -8.25
N PHE A 60 -9.71 -16.12 -9.42
CA PHE A 60 -10.02 -16.83 -10.66
C PHE A 60 -9.50 -18.27 -10.64
N LEU A 61 -8.26 -18.47 -10.20
CA LEU A 61 -7.65 -19.81 -10.10
C LEU A 61 -8.41 -20.70 -9.11
N GLU A 62 -8.82 -20.15 -7.96
CA GLU A 62 -9.64 -20.86 -6.97
C GLU A 62 -11.03 -21.21 -7.51
N PHE A 63 -11.69 -20.28 -8.18
CA PHE A 63 -12.98 -20.52 -8.79
C PHE A 63 -12.92 -21.63 -9.85
N LYS A 64 -11.85 -21.66 -10.65
CA LYS A 64 -11.61 -22.70 -11.66
C LYS A 64 -11.16 -24.04 -11.08
N ARG A 65 -10.80 -24.09 -9.79
CA ARG A 65 -10.37 -25.30 -9.07
C ARG A 65 -9.24 -26.05 -9.79
N PHE A 66 -8.25 -25.30 -10.29
CA PHE A 66 -7.06 -25.94 -10.87
C PHE A 66 -6.35 -26.79 -9.82
N SER A 67 -6.05 -28.04 -10.17
CA SER A 67 -5.48 -29.04 -9.25
C SER A 67 -4.15 -28.61 -8.65
N PHE A 68 -3.33 -27.87 -9.40
CA PHE A 68 -2.05 -27.36 -8.92
C PHE A 68 -2.21 -26.27 -7.86
N VAL A 69 -3.33 -25.54 -7.81
CA VAL A 69 -3.56 -24.50 -6.79
C VAL A 69 -4.20 -25.12 -5.57
N SER A 70 -5.21 -25.97 -5.77
CA SER A 70 -5.91 -26.64 -4.67
C SER A 70 -5.00 -27.53 -3.83
N SER A 71 -3.91 -28.06 -4.40
CA SER A 71 -2.92 -28.85 -3.65
C SER A 71 -2.06 -28.02 -2.69
N HIS A 72 -1.93 -26.71 -2.91
CA HIS A 72 -1.11 -25.81 -2.07
C HIS A 72 -1.96 -25.00 -1.07
N LYS A 73 -3.29 -25.10 -1.13
CA LYS A 73 -4.20 -24.42 -0.21
C LYS A 73 -3.99 -24.89 1.22
N ILE A 74 -3.80 -23.94 2.14
CA ILE A 74 -3.72 -24.22 3.58
C ILE A 74 -5.06 -24.77 4.12
N GLN A 75 -6.19 -24.27 3.59
CA GLN A 75 -7.54 -24.70 3.99
C GLN A 75 -8.33 -25.31 2.82
N PRO A 76 -8.07 -26.57 2.43
CA PRO A 76 -8.64 -27.19 1.23
C PRO A 76 -10.15 -27.45 1.30
N LYS A 77 -10.77 -27.34 2.47
CA LYS A 77 -12.22 -27.56 2.67
C LYS A 77 -13.05 -26.27 2.67
N VAL A 78 -12.39 -25.11 2.67
CA VAL A 78 -13.05 -23.82 2.80
C VAL A 78 -13.03 -23.13 1.44
N HIS A 79 -14.21 -22.99 0.85
CA HIS A 79 -14.40 -22.33 -0.45
C HIS A 79 -15.55 -21.34 -0.34
N LEU A 80 -15.30 -20.11 -0.77
CA LEU A 80 -16.36 -19.12 -0.94
C LEU A 80 -16.94 -19.22 -2.35
N SER A 81 -18.25 -19.08 -2.44
CA SER A 81 -18.94 -18.87 -3.72
C SER A 81 -18.58 -17.50 -4.31
N LEU A 82 -18.73 -17.33 -5.63
CA LEU A 82 -18.50 -16.02 -6.27
C LEU A 82 -19.36 -14.91 -5.65
N THR A 83 -20.58 -15.25 -5.21
CA THR A 83 -21.48 -14.29 -4.56
C THR A 83 -20.92 -13.82 -3.22
N GLU A 84 -20.36 -14.72 -2.42
CA GLU A 84 -19.73 -14.38 -1.14
C GLU A 84 -18.45 -13.59 -1.34
N THR A 85 -17.61 -13.98 -2.30
CA THR A 85 -16.40 -13.23 -2.67
C THR A 85 -16.74 -11.82 -3.15
N PHE A 86 -17.78 -11.68 -3.98
CA PHE A 86 -18.22 -10.35 -4.44
C PHE A 86 -18.81 -9.51 -3.31
N LYS A 87 -19.55 -10.12 -2.37
CA LYS A 87 -20.01 -9.44 -1.16
C LYS A 87 -18.83 -8.95 -0.32
N CYS A 88 -17.86 -9.82 -0.05
CA CYS A 88 -16.63 -9.47 0.67
C CYS A 88 -15.92 -8.29 -0.01
N TYR A 89 -15.74 -8.35 -1.33
CA TYR A 89 -15.15 -7.26 -2.09
C TYR A 89 -15.92 -5.94 -1.88
N LYS A 90 -17.25 -5.98 -1.96
CA LYS A 90 -18.10 -4.80 -1.75
C LYS A 90 -17.98 -4.22 -0.34
N ASP A 91 -18.02 -5.06 0.69
CA ASP A 91 -17.90 -4.64 2.09
C ASP A 91 -16.55 -3.93 2.33
N ILE A 92 -15.51 -4.44 1.69
CA ILE A 92 -14.18 -3.86 1.73
C ILE A 92 -14.13 -2.54 0.97
N MET A 93 -14.64 -2.47 -0.26
CA MET A 93 -14.72 -1.20 -1.01
C MET A 93 -15.48 -0.12 -0.24
N HIS A 94 -16.55 -0.47 0.48
CA HIS A 94 -17.23 0.48 1.38
C HIS A 94 -16.30 0.99 2.48
N MET A 95 -15.56 0.10 3.14
CA MET A 95 -14.60 0.49 4.16
C MET A 95 -13.47 1.38 3.60
N PHE A 96 -12.98 1.09 2.39
CA PHE A 96 -12.05 1.96 1.69
C PHE A 96 -12.63 3.36 1.44
N PHE A 97 -13.84 3.46 0.91
CA PHE A 97 -14.46 4.76 0.60
C PHE A 97 -14.85 5.55 1.85
N LEU A 98 -15.34 4.89 2.90
CA LEU A 98 -15.92 5.55 4.08
C LEU A 98 -14.90 5.78 5.19
N VAL A 99 -13.85 4.96 5.26
CA VAL A 99 -12.87 5.01 6.35
C VAL A 99 -11.51 5.41 5.78
N VAL A 100 -10.91 4.55 4.95
CA VAL A 100 -9.53 4.76 4.49
C VAL A 100 -9.38 6.04 3.66
N GLY A 101 -10.33 6.32 2.77
CA GLY A 101 -10.32 7.51 1.91
C GLY A 101 -10.32 8.81 2.68
N PRO A 102 -11.31 9.07 3.55
CA PRO A 102 -11.31 10.24 4.41
C PRO A 102 -10.06 10.36 5.26
N PHE A 103 -9.59 9.26 5.88
CA PHE A 103 -8.37 9.29 6.67
C PHE A 103 -7.15 9.68 5.84
N GLN A 104 -7.04 9.19 4.61
CA GLN A 104 -5.95 9.51 3.69
C GLN A 104 -5.94 10.98 3.25
N LEU A 105 -7.11 11.61 3.13
CA LEU A 105 -7.22 13.03 2.83
C LEU A 105 -6.81 13.89 4.04
N ILE A 106 -7.20 13.45 5.25
CA ILE A 106 -6.93 14.17 6.49
C ILE A 106 -5.47 13.98 6.97
N SER A 107 -4.80 12.88 6.59
CA SER A 107 -3.45 12.55 7.06
C SER A 107 -2.33 13.37 6.42
N TYR A 108 -2.61 14.18 5.40
CA TYR A 108 -1.58 14.94 4.69
C TYR A 108 -0.70 15.84 5.59
N PRO A 109 -1.20 16.56 6.60
CA PRO A 109 -0.36 17.34 7.51
C PRO A 109 0.70 16.47 8.21
N SER A 110 0.36 15.25 8.61
CA SER A 110 1.30 14.30 9.23
C SER A 110 2.44 13.93 8.28
N ILE A 111 2.14 13.85 6.99
CA ILE A 111 3.13 13.53 5.95
C ILE A 111 4.09 14.68 5.68
N GLN A 112 3.71 15.92 5.96
CA GLN A 112 4.64 17.04 5.83
C GLN A 112 5.81 16.95 6.82
N TYR A 113 5.66 16.18 7.91
CA TYR A 113 6.74 15.85 8.85
C TYR A 113 7.57 14.64 8.42
N VAL A 114 7.06 13.84 7.48
CA VAL A 114 7.82 12.75 6.87
C VAL A 114 8.71 13.38 5.80
N PRO A 115 10.03 13.16 5.81
CA PRO A 115 10.95 13.83 4.90
C PRO A 115 10.92 13.18 3.49
N LEU A 116 9.76 13.24 2.84
CA LEU A 116 9.53 12.77 1.47
C LEU A 116 9.80 13.88 0.46
N THR A 117 10.61 13.57 -0.55
CA THR A 117 10.85 14.46 -1.69
C THR A 117 9.93 14.12 -2.86
N VAL A 118 9.54 15.13 -3.63
CA VAL A 118 8.81 15.00 -4.91
C VAL A 118 9.66 15.54 -6.09
N THR A 119 10.97 15.64 -5.88
CA THR A 119 11.91 16.23 -6.85
C THR A 119 12.03 15.37 -8.10
N ILE A 120 12.49 15.92 -9.22
CA ILE A 120 12.68 15.14 -10.46
C ILE A 120 13.83 14.14 -10.38
N THR A 121 14.73 14.27 -9.41
CA THR A 121 15.83 13.35 -9.14
C THR A 121 15.36 12.03 -8.53
N VAL A 122 14.17 11.56 -8.91
CA VAL A 122 13.52 10.35 -8.38
C VAL A 122 14.41 9.12 -8.57
N LEU A 123 15.18 9.12 -9.65
CA LEU A 123 15.89 7.97 -10.18
C LEU A 123 17.21 8.48 -10.76
N ILE A 124 18.10 9.00 -9.90
CA ILE A 124 19.45 9.27 -10.36
C ILE A 124 20.08 7.91 -10.70
N GLU A 125 20.29 7.70 -12.00
CA GLU A 125 20.89 6.50 -12.59
C GLU A 125 22.05 5.99 -11.71
N GLY A 126 21.96 4.72 -11.26
CA GLY A 126 22.99 4.06 -10.45
C GLY A 126 22.72 3.96 -8.95
N ARG A 127 21.52 4.34 -8.47
CA ARG A 127 21.10 4.19 -7.06
C ARG A 127 19.99 3.16 -6.83
N ASP A 128 19.82 2.17 -7.69
CA ASP A 128 18.86 1.08 -7.47
C ASP A 128 19.08 0.42 -6.09
N LEU A 129 20.35 0.18 -5.74
CA LEU A 129 20.73 -0.32 -4.42
C LEU A 129 20.25 0.58 -3.25
N PHE A 130 20.17 1.89 -3.45
CA PHE A 130 19.68 2.82 -2.43
C PHE A 130 18.17 2.72 -2.28
N ILE A 131 17.42 2.58 -3.38
CA ILE A 131 15.96 2.39 -3.34
C ILE A 131 15.64 1.04 -2.68
N ASP A 132 16.34 -0.01 -3.07
CA ASP A 132 16.18 -1.35 -2.49
C ASP A 132 16.48 -1.34 -0.98
N LEU A 133 17.53 -0.63 -0.57
CA LEU A 133 17.87 -0.46 0.84
C LEU A 133 16.78 0.32 1.60
N LEU A 134 16.24 1.41 1.03
CA LEU A 134 15.14 2.16 1.65
C LEU A 134 13.89 1.29 1.82
N ILE A 135 13.49 0.58 0.77
CA ILE A 135 12.34 -0.33 0.80
C ILE A 135 12.56 -1.41 1.86
N THR A 136 13.76 -1.98 1.92
CA THR A 136 14.13 -2.98 2.93
C THR A 136 14.00 -2.42 4.34
N ILE A 137 14.54 -1.23 4.61
CA ILE A 137 14.41 -0.57 5.93
C ILE A 137 12.94 -0.35 6.27
N PHE A 138 12.14 0.14 5.33
CA PHE A 138 10.72 0.38 5.56
C PHE A 138 9.97 -0.91 5.86
N PHE A 139 10.27 -2.02 5.16
CA PHE A 139 9.73 -3.34 5.48
C PHE A 139 10.13 -3.78 6.89
N LEU A 140 11.41 -3.70 7.26
CA LEU A 140 11.87 -4.13 8.58
C LEU A 140 11.22 -3.35 9.72
N VAL A 141 11.11 -2.02 9.58
CA VAL A 141 10.50 -1.15 10.59
C VAL A 141 9.01 -1.41 10.71
N GLU A 142 8.30 -1.49 9.58
CA GLU A 142 6.87 -1.80 9.61
C GLU A 142 6.63 -3.19 10.18
N ASP A 143 7.31 -4.22 9.69
CA ASP A 143 7.04 -5.60 10.06
C ASP A 143 7.30 -5.82 11.56
N TYR A 144 8.41 -5.30 12.08
CA TYR A 144 8.71 -5.35 13.52
C TYR A 144 7.63 -4.65 14.36
N THR A 145 7.23 -3.44 13.98
CA THR A 145 6.27 -2.66 14.76
C THR A 145 4.86 -3.25 14.65
N ASN A 146 4.47 -3.64 13.44
CA ASN A 146 3.18 -4.25 13.15
C ASN A 146 3.03 -5.56 13.93
N TYR A 147 4.06 -6.42 13.97
CA TYR A 147 4.05 -7.63 14.79
C TYR A 147 3.67 -7.37 16.24
N TRP A 148 4.30 -6.40 16.90
CA TRP A 148 4.02 -6.12 18.31
C TRP A 148 2.64 -5.53 18.55
N ILE A 149 2.20 -4.62 17.68
CA ILE A 149 0.86 -4.03 17.78
C ILE A 149 -0.21 -5.08 17.49
N HIS A 150 -0.03 -5.89 16.46
CA HIS A 150 -0.94 -6.96 16.10
C HIS A 150 -1.03 -8.02 17.20
N ARG A 151 0.12 -8.40 17.79
CA ARG A 151 0.16 -9.27 18.97
C ARG A 151 -0.59 -8.67 20.16
N PHE A 152 -0.49 -7.36 20.39
CA PHE A 152 -1.27 -6.68 21.42
C PHE A 152 -2.77 -6.73 21.11
N LEU A 153 -3.18 -6.50 19.87
CA LEU A 153 -4.57 -6.60 19.44
C LEU A 153 -5.16 -8.01 19.58
N HIS A 154 -4.31 -9.03 19.69
CA HIS A 154 -4.72 -10.41 19.98
C HIS A 154 -4.87 -10.75 21.47
N ASN A 155 -4.65 -9.80 22.38
CA ASN A 155 -5.05 -10.00 23.78
C ASN A 155 -6.58 -9.97 23.94
N ASP A 156 -7.10 -10.43 25.07
CA ASP A 156 -8.55 -10.58 25.29
C ASP A 156 -9.34 -9.29 24.99
N TRP A 157 -8.87 -8.16 25.51
CA TRP A 157 -9.54 -6.87 25.31
C TRP A 157 -9.46 -6.38 23.85
N GLY A 158 -8.26 -6.42 23.25
CA GLY A 158 -8.01 -5.97 21.89
C GLY A 158 -8.77 -6.81 20.88
N TYR A 159 -8.85 -8.12 21.12
CA TYR A 159 -9.56 -9.05 20.25
C TYR A 159 -11.06 -8.77 20.30
N GLU A 160 -11.65 -8.78 21.49
CA GLU A 160 -13.09 -8.60 21.63
C GLU A 160 -13.60 -7.25 21.12
N LYS A 161 -12.82 -6.18 21.27
CA LYS A 161 -13.25 -4.82 20.94
C LYS A 161 -12.88 -4.36 19.55
N ILE A 162 -11.80 -4.88 18.98
CA ILE A 162 -11.21 -4.34 17.75
C ILE A 162 -10.94 -5.48 16.76
N HIS A 163 -10.08 -6.42 17.13
CA HIS A 163 -9.50 -7.36 16.16
C HIS A 163 -10.44 -8.48 15.72
N ARG A 164 -11.51 -8.76 16.48
CA ARG A 164 -12.49 -9.78 16.13
C ARG A 164 -13.10 -9.55 14.74
N VAL A 165 -13.33 -8.30 14.33
CA VAL A 165 -13.89 -7.98 13.00
C VAL A 165 -13.00 -8.53 11.90
N HIS A 166 -11.67 -8.38 12.04
CA HIS A 166 -10.71 -8.90 11.07
C HIS A 166 -10.77 -10.42 10.93
N HIS A 167 -11.15 -11.13 12.00
CA HIS A 167 -11.29 -12.59 12.02
C HIS A 167 -12.70 -13.12 11.68
N GLU A 168 -13.65 -12.26 11.28
CA GLU A 168 -14.99 -12.71 10.89
C GLU A 168 -14.98 -13.57 9.62
N TYR A 169 -14.07 -13.29 8.68
CA TYR A 169 -13.87 -14.13 7.50
C TYR A 169 -12.85 -15.23 7.80
N HIS A 170 -13.34 -16.45 7.99
CA HIS A 170 -12.47 -17.61 8.22
C HIS A 170 -11.82 -18.15 6.94
N ALA A 171 -12.38 -17.83 5.77
CA ALA A 171 -11.88 -18.30 4.49
C ALA A 171 -10.65 -17.49 4.03
N PRO A 172 -9.54 -18.16 3.67
CA PRO A 172 -8.36 -17.46 3.17
C PRO A 172 -8.62 -16.98 1.74
N ILE A 173 -8.99 -15.71 1.60
CA ILE A 173 -9.13 -15.02 0.32
C ILE A 173 -8.36 -13.69 0.43
N GLY A 174 -7.48 -13.43 -0.53
CA GLY A 174 -6.65 -12.22 -0.52
C GLY A 174 -7.45 -10.90 -0.45
N PHE A 175 -8.72 -10.88 -0.88
CA PHE A 175 -9.57 -9.71 -0.68
C PHE A 175 -9.77 -9.35 0.78
N VAL A 176 -9.82 -10.31 1.74
CA VAL A 176 -10.11 -10.02 3.16
C VAL A 176 -8.97 -9.33 3.90
N ALA A 177 -7.78 -9.24 3.30
CA ALA A 177 -6.59 -8.68 3.94
C ALA A 177 -6.80 -7.31 4.65
N PRO A 178 -7.53 -6.34 4.06
CA PRO A 178 -7.80 -5.08 4.74
C PRO A 178 -9.07 -5.11 5.59
N TYR A 179 -9.94 -6.13 5.51
CA TYR A 179 -11.21 -6.13 6.25
C TYR A 179 -10.94 -6.11 7.76
N ALA A 180 -11.27 -5.01 8.42
CA ALA A 180 -10.96 -4.81 9.83
C ALA A 180 -11.85 -3.72 10.43
N HIS A 181 -11.86 -3.65 11.76
CA HIS A 181 -12.50 -2.55 12.47
C HIS A 181 -11.78 -1.23 12.15
N TRP A 182 -12.50 -0.11 12.06
CA TRP A 182 -11.89 1.18 11.69
C TRP A 182 -10.77 1.61 12.64
N VAL A 183 -10.88 1.31 13.93
CA VAL A 183 -9.81 1.56 14.92
C VAL A 183 -8.56 0.75 14.60
N GLU A 184 -8.72 -0.49 14.14
CA GLU A 184 -7.61 -1.35 13.77
C GLU A 184 -6.82 -0.76 12.60
N ILE A 185 -7.52 -0.26 11.58
CA ILE A 185 -6.90 0.43 10.44
C ILE A 185 -6.04 1.60 10.92
N LEU A 186 -6.52 2.37 11.90
CA LEU A 186 -5.77 3.50 12.45
C LEU A 186 -4.53 3.04 13.22
N ILE A 187 -4.71 2.05 14.09
CA ILE A 187 -3.64 1.51 14.93
C ILE A 187 -2.55 0.87 14.05
N LEU A 188 -2.93 0.02 13.10
CA LEU A 188 -2.01 -0.67 12.19
C LEU A 188 -1.52 0.22 11.05
N GLY A 189 -2.15 1.38 10.83
CA GLY A 189 -1.64 2.40 9.93
C GLY A 189 -0.40 3.14 10.44
N ILE A 190 -0.19 3.19 11.76
CA ILE A 190 0.96 3.86 12.40
C ILE A 190 2.31 3.27 11.93
N PRO A 191 2.53 1.94 12.00
CA PRO A 191 3.76 1.30 11.50
C PRO A 191 4.19 1.75 10.10
N SER A 192 3.24 1.93 9.17
CA SER A 192 3.54 2.31 7.79
C SER A 192 4.13 3.70 7.60
N PHE A 193 4.06 4.57 8.60
CA PHE A 193 4.66 5.89 8.52
C PHE A 193 6.01 5.96 9.24
N LEU A 194 6.35 4.97 10.07
CA LEU A 194 7.59 4.99 10.87
C LEU A 194 8.84 4.89 10.01
N GLY A 195 8.91 3.92 9.09
CA GLY A 195 10.07 3.76 8.20
C GLY A 195 10.36 5.03 7.39
N PRO A 196 9.38 5.56 6.64
CA PRO A 196 9.54 6.81 5.90
C PRO A 196 9.86 8.02 6.79
N ALA A 197 9.38 8.05 8.04
CA ALA A 197 9.70 9.12 8.99
C ALA A 197 11.15 9.03 9.48
N MET A 198 11.71 7.82 9.59
CA MET A 198 13.08 7.60 10.02
C MET A 198 14.10 7.85 8.91
N VAL A 199 13.79 7.46 7.67
CA VAL A 199 14.73 7.57 6.55
C VAL A 199 14.07 8.32 5.38
N PRO A 200 14.55 9.53 5.04
CA PRO A 200 14.04 10.29 3.90
C PRO A 200 14.14 9.52 2.60
N GLY A 201 13.10 9.62 1.79
CA GLY A 201 13.01 8.95 0.51
C GLY A 201 12.24 9.77 -0.50
N HIS A 202 12.20 9.27 -1.73
CA HIS A 202 11.36 9.87 -2.76
C HIS A 202 9.91 9.36 -2.64
N MET A 203 8.94 10.18 -3.01
CA MET A 203 7.52 9.82 -3.01
C MET A 203 7.22 8.54 -3.81
N ILE A 204 7.90 8.33 -4.95
CA ILE A 204 7.80 7.09 -5.73
C ILE A 204 8.30 5.88 -4.94
N THR A 205 9.40 6.00 -4.19
CA THR A 205 9.90 4.91 -3.33
C THR A 205 8.88 4.58 -2.24
N PHE A 206 8.27 5.60 -1.64
CA PHE A 206 7.20 5.40 -0.66
C PHE A 206 5.97 4.69 -1.25
N TRP A 207 5.59 5.04 -2.47
CA TRP A 207 4.50 4.38 -3.19
C TRP A 207 4.82 2.95 -3.58
N LEU A 208 6.02 2.69 -4.09
CA LEU A 208 6.47 1.34 -4.43
C LEU A 208 6.49 0.46 -3.18
N TRP A 209 7.03 0.98 -2.07
CA TRP A 209 6.97 0.30 -0.78
C TRP A 209 5.50 0.00 -0.39
N LYS A 210 4.59 0.98 -0.48
CA LYS A 210 3.17 0.79 -0.11
C LYS A 210 2.56 -0.33 -0.93
N ALA A 211 2.81 -0.36 -2.24
CA ALA A 211 2.31 -1.40 -3.14
C ALA A 211 2.83 -2.79 -2.75
N LEU A 212 4.14 -2.92 -2.55
CA LEU A 212 4.76 -4.19 -2.18
C LEU A 212 4.21 -4.71 -0.85
N ARG A 213 4.02 -3.83 0.13
CA ARG A 213 3.42 -4.22 1.41
C ARG A 213 1.98 -4.68 1.29
N GLN A 214 1.16 -4.03 0.45
CA GLN A 214 -0.21 -4.51 0.22
C GLN A 214 -0.24 -5.85 -0.51
N ILE A 215 0.65 -6.06 -1.48
CA ILE A 215 0.78 -7.34 -2.18
C ILE A 215 1.16 -8.44 -1.18
N GLU A 216 2.10 -8.18 -0.28
CA GLU A 216 2.47 -9.13 0.78
C GLU A 216 1.28 -9.42 1.70
N ALA A 217 0.54 -8.40 2.15
CA ALA A 217 -0.62 -8.59 3.00
C ALA A 217 -1.70 -9.44 2.31
N ILE A 218 -1.98 -9.18 1.03
CA ILE A 218 -2.89 -9.98 0.22
C ILE A 218 -2.40 -11.43 0.11
N ASN A 219 -1.10 -11.64 -0.11
CA ASN A 219 -0.52 -12.96 -0.20
C ASN A 219 -0.69 -13.74 1.12
N THR A 220 -0.41 -13.11 2.27
CA THR A 220 -0.57 -13.70 3.60
C THR A 220 -2.02 -14.12 3.90
N HIS A 221 -3.01 -13.48 3.29
CA HIS A 221 -4.44 -13.82 3.46
C HIS A 221 -4.99 -14.78 2.38
N SER A 222 -4.21 -15.07 1.34
CA SER A 222 -4.67 -15.95 0.24
C SER A 222 -4.62 -17.45 0.57
N GLY A 223 -3.88 -17.83 1.63
CA GLY A 223 -3.76 -19.20 2.14
C GLY A 223 -3.10 -20.16 1.17
#